data_AF-A0A1F7PP95-F1
#
_entry.id   AF-A0A1F7PP95-F1
#
_cell.length_a   1.000
_cell.length_b   1.000
_cell.length_c   1.000
_cell.angle_alpha   90.00
_cell.angle_beta   90.00
_cell.angle_gamma   90.00
#
_symmetry.space_group_name_H-M   'P 1'
#
loop_
_entity.id
_entity.type
_entity.pdbx_description
1 polymer ?
#
loop_
_entity_poly.entity_id
_entity_poly.type
_entity_poly.pdbx_seq_one_letter_code
_entity_poly.pdbx_strand_id
1 'polypeptide(L)'
;MTSQQNQPAPTRTTAVAVSQSFSGPLPPPEVLEHYERIAPGTAERLLAMAESQSQHRQGLEKAVVEGNLRHESLGQVFAFIIALAAVSGSLALLWAGRSVEGLTGMLGTLATLAGVFVYGRWSKQRELAEKRERITQR
;
A
#
# COMPACT_ATOMS: atom_id res chain seq x y z
N MET A 1 82.59 15.23 9.58
CA MET A 1 81.60 16.24 9.17
C MET A 1 81.10 15.83 7.77
N THR A 2 80.46 14.67 7.68
CA THR A 2 78.99 14.48 7.59
C THR A 2 78.44 14.85 6.21
N SER A 3 78.62 13.92 5.27
CA SER A 3 77.95 13.88 3.98
C SER A 3 76.45 13.67 4.21
N GLN A 4 75.64 14.72 4.06
CA GLN A 4 74.18 14.59 4.09
C GLN A 4 73.69 13.99 2.77
N GLN A 5 73.14 12.79 2.88
CA GLN A 5 72.54 11.99 1.84
C GLN A 5 71.17 12.59 1.47
N ASN A 6 71.05 13.15 0.27
CA ASN A 6 69.81 13.66 -0.29
C ASN A 6 68.91 12.49 -0.70
N GLN A 7 67.96 12.10 0.16
CA GLN A 7 66.94 11.09 -0.17
C GLN A 7 65.76 11.77 -0.88
N PRO A 8 65.33 11.32 -2.08
CA PRO A 8 64.12 11.83 -2.71
C PRO A 8 62.89 11.39 -1.89
N ALA A 9 61.99 12.35 -1.66
CA ALA A 9 60.76 12.15 -0.90
C ALA A 9 59.90 11.00 -1.47
N PRO A 10 59.19 10.22 -0.63
CA PRO A 10 58.34 9.13 -1.10
C PRO A 10 57.16 9.69 -1.90
N THR A 11 57.14 9.43 -3.20
CA THR A 11 55.99 9.69 -4.08
C THR A 11 54.79 8.92 -3.53
N ARG A 12 53.84 9.63 -2.93
CA ARG A 12 52.57 9.06 -2.49
C ARG A 12 51.71 8.79 -3.72
N THR A 13 51.71 7.56 -4.20
CA THR A 13 50.73 7.11 -5.19
C THR A 13 49.36 7.03 -4.53
N THR A 14 48.52 8.03 -4.73
CA THR A 14 47.10 7.97 -4.34
C THR A 14 46.37 7.07 -5.32
N ALA A 15 45.97 5.89 -4.89
CA ALA A 15 45.06 5.04 -5.66
C ALA A 15 43.66 5.67 -5.67
N VAL A 16 43.11 5.92 -6.85
CA VAL A 16 41.72 6.38 -7.03
C VAL A 16 40.86 5.16 -7.31
N ALA A 17 39.89 4.88 -6.43
CA ALA A 17 38.89 3.84 -6.65
C ALA A 17 37.62 4.47 -7.25
N VAL A 18 37.17 3.96 -8.40
CA VAL A 18 35.90 4.36 -9.04
C VAL A 18 34.83 3.35 -8.63
N SER A 19 33.75 3.83 -8.00
CA SER A 19 32.56 3.03 -7.66
C SER A 19 31.40 3.50 -8.53
N GLN A 20 30.77 2.57 -9.24
CA GLN A 20 29.50 2.79 -9.94
C GLN A 20 28.39 2.07 -9.19
N SER A 21 27.27 2.76 -8.96
CA SER A 21 26.05 2.18 -8.41
C SER A 21 24.91 2.44 -9.40
N PHE A 22 24.10 1.41 -9.63
CA PHE A 22 22.93 1.50 -10.48
C PHE A 22 21.72 1.03 -9.68
N SER A 23 20.56 1.65 -9.92
CA SER A 23 19.32 1.32 -9.25
C SER A 23 18.21 1.15 -10.28
N GLY A 24 17.67 -0.06 -10.37
CA GLY A 24 16.62 -0.42 -11.31
C GLY A 24 16.55 -1.92 -11.53
N PRO A 25 15.47 -2.42 -12.14
CA PRO A 25 15.27 -3.86 -12.36
C PRO A 25 16.16 -4.43 -13.48
N LEU A 26 16.80 -3.57 -14.27
CA LEU A 26 17.68 -3.94 -15.39
C LEU A 26 19.06 -3.31 -15.20
N PRO A 27 20.16 -3.99 -15.53
CA PRO A 27 21.48 -3.38 -15.51
C PRO A 27 21.60 -2.28 -16.59
N PRO A 28 22.62 -1.41 -16.51
CA PRO A 28 22.92 -0.43 -17.56
C PRO A 28 23.09 -1.10 -18.94
N PRO A 29 22.76 -0.40 -20.04
CA PRO A 29 22.86 -0.95 -21.39
C PRO A 29 24.25 -1.51 -21.73
N GLU A 30 25.31 -0.84 -21.28
CA GLU A 30 26.70 -1.22 -21.55
C GLU A 30 27.05 -2.56 -20.88
N VAL A 31 26.51 -2.78 -19.68
CA VAL A 31 26.67 -4.03 -18.92
C VAL A 31 25.83 -5.14 -19.53
N LEU A 32 24.61 -4.83 -19.97
CA LEU A 32 23.72 -5.77 -20.64
C LEU A 32 24.31 -6.29 -21.96
N GLU A 33 24.93 -5.39 -22.75
CA GLU A 33 25.66 -5.74 -23.98
C GLU A 33 26.83 -6.71 -23.69
N HIS A 34 27.55 -6.48 -22.58
CA HIS A 34 28.62 -7.39 -22.17
C HIS A 34 28.11 -8.79 -21.84
N TYR A 35 26.99 -8.88 -21.12
CA TYR A 35 26.36 -10.18 -20.83
C TYR A 35 25.91 -10.90 -22.09
N GLU A 36 25.31 -10.18 -23.04
CA GLU A 36 24.87 -10.74 -24.32
C GLU A 36 26.06 -11.27 -25.14
N ARG A 37 27.18 -10.54 -25.15
CA ARG A 37 28.40 -10.98 -25.85
C ARG A 37 29.05 -12.21 -25.22
N ILE A 38 28.99 -12.34 -23.89
CA ILE A 38 29.57 -13.47 -23.16
C ILE A 38 28.67 -14.71 -23.28
N ALA A 39 27.36 -14.50 -23.19
CA ALA A 39 26.35 -15.55 -23.24
C ALA A 39 25.13 -15.05 -24.02
N PRO A 40 25.08 -15.32 -25.35
CA PRO A 40 23.97 -14.88 -26.20
C PRO A 40 22.61 -15.37 -25.69
N GLY A 41 21.59 -14.51 -25.75
CA GLY A 41 20.25 -14.72 -25.20
C GLY A 41 20.08 -14.31 -23.74
N THR A 42 21.14 -13.83 -23.08
CA THR A 42 21.06 -13.39 -21.68
C THR A 42 20.26 -12.10 -21.55
N ALA A 43 20.38 -11.16 -22.50
CA ALA A 43 19.66 -9.90 -22.45
C ALA A 43 18.14 -10.13 -22.45
N GLU A 44 17.65 -10.95 -23.39
CA GLU A 44 16.24 -11.33 -23.49
C GLU A 44 15.74 -11.98 -22.19
N ARG A 45 16.51 -12.91 -21.62
CA ARG A 45 16.15 -13.59 -20.38
C ARG A 45 16.10 -12.64 -19.18
N LEU A 46 16.99 -11.65 -19.14
CA LEU A 46 16.98 -10.61 -18.10
C LEU A 46 15.78 -9.68 -18.23
N LEU A 47 15.45 -9.27 -19.46
CA LEU A 47 14.27 -8.47 -19.76
C LEU A 47 12.98 -9.21 -19.37
N ALA A 48 12.85 -10.47 -19.78
CA ALA A 48 11.71 -11.32 -19.43
C ALA A 48 11.58 -11.51 -17.91
N MET A 49 12.70 -11.66 -17.19
CA MET A 49 12.71 -11.75 -15.74
C MET A 49 12.25 -10.44 -15.09
N ALA A 50 12.75 -9.29 -15.55
CA ALA A 50 12.36 -7.98 -15.05
C ALA A 50 10.87 -7.68 -15.32
N GLU A 51 10.37 -8.07 -16.50
CA GLU A 51 8.95 -7.97 -16.84
C GLU A 51 8.10 -8.84 -15.92
N SER A 52 8.47 -10.11 -15.73
CA SER A 52 7.77 -11.04 -14.83
C SER A 52 7.71 -10.50 -13.39
N GLN A 53 8.81 -9.94 -12.87
CA GLN A 53 8.83 -9.29 -11.57
C GLN A 53 7.93 -8.05 -11.51
N SER A 54 7.90 -7.25 -12.57
CA SER A 54 6.99 -6.11 -12.68
C SER A 54 5.52 -6.55 -12.69
N GLN A 55 5.17 -7.56 -13.49
CA GLN A 55 3.82 -8.13 -13.56
C GLN A 55 3.41 -8.75 -12.22
N HIS A 56 4.31 -9.45 -11.53
CA HIS A 56 4.06 -9.99 -10.20
C HIS A 56 3.78 -8.89 -9.19
N ARG A 57 4.60 -7.82 -9.17
CA ARG A 57 4.40 -6.66 -8.28
C ARG A 57 3.08 -5.97 -8.56
N GLN A 58 2.76 -5.71 -9.83
CA GLN A 58 1.46 -5.16 -10.23
C GLN A 58 0.31 -6.08 -9.82
N GLY A 59 0.49 -7.40 -9.90
CA GLY A 59 -0.48 -8.39 -9.45
C GLY A 59 -0.74 -8.31 -7.95
N LEU A 60 0.30 -8.19 -7.14
CA LEU A 60 0.18 -7.99 -5.69
C LEU A 60 -0.50 -6.65 -5.37
N GLU A 61 -0.11 -5.56 -6.04
CA GLU A 61 -0.75 -4.24 -5.88
C GLU A 61 -2.25 -4.32 -6.19
N LYS A 62 -2.64 -4.97 -7.30
CA LYS A 62 -4.04 -5.21 -7.66
C LYS A 62 -4.77 -6.07 -6.62
N ALA A 63 -4.15 -7.16 -6.16
CA ALA A 63 -4.75 -8.05 -5.17
C ALA A 63 -5.00 -7.34 -3.83
N VAL A 64 -4.10 -6.46 -3.40
CA VAL A 64 -4.27 -5.63 -2.20
C VAL A 64 -5.42 -4.64 -2.38
N VAL A 65 -5.49 -3.94 -3.52
CA VAL A 65 -6.58 -2.99 -3.80
C VAL A 65 -7.93 -3.70 -3.86
N GLU A 66 -8.02 -4.78 -4.62
CA GLU A 66 -9.25 -5.57 -4.76
C GLU A 66 -9.68 -6.21 -3.43
N GLY A 67 -8.72 -6.75 -2.66
CA GLY A 67 -8.98 -7.31 -1.34
C GLY A 67 -9.57 -6.26 -0.40
N ASN A 68 -9.00 -5.06 -0.37
CA ASN A 68 -9.52 -3.95 0.44
C ASN A 68 -10.95 -3.56 0.03
N LEU A 69 -11.25 -3.47 -1.28
CA LEU A 69 -12.59 -3.16 -1.78
C LEU A 69 -13.62 -4.24 -1.40
N ARG A 70 -13.23 -5.52 -1.44
CA ARG A 70 -14.10 -6.63 -1.04
C ARG A 70 -14.40 -6.62 0.46
N HIS A 71 -13.40 -6.35 1.30
CA HIS A 71 -13.61 -6.27 2.74
C HIS A 71 -14.50 -5.09 3.13
N GLU A 72 -14.33 -3.93 2.51
CA GLU A 72 -15.21 -2.76 2.72
C GLU A 72 -16.67 -3.07 2.32
N SER A 73 -16.87 -3.74 1.18
CA SER A 73 -18.22 -4.07 0.69
C SER A 73 -18.93 -5.14 1.52
N LEU A 74 -18.23 -6.16 2.02
CA LEU A 74 -18.84 -7.19 2.88
C LEU A 74 -19.38 -6.60 4.20
N GLY A 75 -18.63 -5.70 4.84
CA GLY A 75 -19.07 -5.02 6.06
C GLY A 75 -20.37 -4.23 5.82
N GLN A 76 -20.46 -3.52 4.70
CA GLN A 76 -21.65 -2.77 4.31
C GLN A 76 -22.85 -3.67 4.03
N VAL A 77 -22.64 -4.84 3.40
CA VAL A 77 -23.72 -5.83 3.16
C VAL A 77 -24.26 -6.39 4.48
N PHE A 78 -23.40 -6.79 5.42
CA PHE A 78 -23.85 -7.26 6.73
C PHE A 78 -24.59 -6.18 7.51
N ALA A 79 -24.11 -4.93 7.50
CA ALA A 79 -24.79 -3.80 8.11
C ALA A 79 -26.19 -3.58 7.50
N PHE A 80 -26.32 -3.69 6.17
CA PHE A 80 -27.60 -3.58 5.48
C PHE A 80 -28.57 -4.70 5.87
N ILE A 81 -28.10 -5.95 5.95
CA ILE A 81 -28.93 -7.10 6.37
C ILE A 81 -29.45 -6.91 7.80
N ILE A 82 -28.59 -6.49 8.73
CA ILE A 82 -28.98 -6.22 10.13
C ILE A 82 -30.00 -5.07 10.19
N ALA A 83 -29.78 -3.99 9.44
CA ALA A 83 -30.71 -2.87 9.38
C ALA A 83 -32.08 -3.30 8.83
N LEU A 84 -32.12 -4.09 7.75
CA LEU A 84 -33.36 -4.64 7.21
C LEU A 84 -34.08 -5.54 8.21
N ALA A 85 -33.37 -6.42 8.91
CA ALA A 85 -33.96 -7.29 9.92
C ALA A 85 -34.55 -6.49 11.10
N ALA A 86 -33.88 -5.41 11.52
CA ALA A 86 -34.35 -4.57 12.61
C ALA A 86 -35.61 -3.76 12.21
N VAL A 87 -35.64 -3.23 10.98
CA VAL A 87 -36.81 -2.51 10.45
C VAL A 87 -38.00 -3.45 10.25
N SER A 88 -37.79 -4.63 9.66
CA SER A 88 -38.85 -5.61 9.45
C SER A 88 -39.42 -6.15 10.76
N GLY A 89 -38.57 -6.41 11.76
CA GLY A 89 -39.00 -6.76 13.12
C GLY A 89 -39.85 -5.68 13.76
N SER A 90 -39.42 -4.42 13.68
CA SER A 90 -40.20 -3.27 14.20
C SER A 90 -41.57 -3.15 13.53
N LEU A 91 -41.63 -3.34 12.21
CA LEU A 91 -42.88 -3.30 11.45
C LEU A 91 -43.83 -4.46 11.81
N ALA A 92 -43.29 -5.67 12.02
CA ALA A 92 -44.08 -6.82 12.45
C ALA A 92 -44.70 -6.61 13.84
N LEU A 93 -43.97 -5.97 14.78
CA LEU A 93 -44.50 -5.61 16.10
C LEU A 93 -45.64 -4.59 16.02
N LEU A 94 -45.51 -3.59 15.14
CA LEU A 94 -46.57 -2.63 14.84
C LEU A 94 -47.82 -3.31 14.29
N TRP A 95 -47.66 -4.25 13.34
CA TRP A 95 -48.76 -5.02 12.78
C TRP A 95 -49.45 -5.94 13.79
N ALA A 96 -48.70 -6.48 14.76
CA ALA A 96 -49.24 -7.29 15.86
C ALA A 96 -50.01 -6.47 16.92
N GLY A 97 -50.23 -5.17 16.70
CA GLY A 97 -51.00 -4.30 17.58
C GLY A 97 -50.23 -3.76 18.78
N ARG A 98 -48.92 -4.04 18.89
CA ARG A 98 -48.05 -3.52 19.95
C ARG A 98 -47.45 -2.16 19.54
N SER A 99 -48.31 -1.15 19.47
CA SER A 99 -48.00 0.16 18.93
C SER A 99 -46.85 0.89 19.64
N VAL A 100 -46.77 0.82 20.97
CA VAL A 100 -45.70 1.49 21.74
C VAL A 100 -44.35 0.81 21.52
N GLU A 101 -44.29 -0.53 21.59
CA GLU A 101 -43.05 -1.30 21.39
C GLU A 101 -42.56 -1.21 19.93
N GLY A 102 -43.48 -1.22 18.96
CA GLY A 102 -43.14 -1.06 17.54
C GLY A 102 -42.63 0.34 17.21
N LEU A 103 -43.23 1.40 17.78
CA LEU A 103 -42.78 2.78 17.57
C LEU A 103 -41.42 3.06 18.21
N THR A 104 -41.18 2.60 19.45
CA THR A 104 -39.87 2.77 20.09
C THR A 104 -38.78 1.97 19.38
N GLY A 105 -39.09 0.75 18.92
CA GLY A 105 -38.20 -0.05 18.08
C GLY A 105 -37.86 0.64 16.75
N MET A 106 -38.84 1.22 16.07
CA MET A 106 -38.63 1.93 14.81
C MET A 106 -37.78 3.20 14.99
N LEU A 107 -38.04 4.01 16.02
CA LEU A 107 -37.25 5.21 16.31
C LEU A 107 -35.82 4.85 16.75
N GLY A 108 -35.66 3.81 17.58
CA GLY A 108 -34.37 3.32 18.01
C GLY A 108 -33.51 2.78 16.86
N THR A 109 -34.10 2.04 15.93
CA THR A 109 -33.39 1.52 14.75
C THR A 109 -32.95 2.64 13.81
N LEU A 110 -33.82 3.63 13.55
CA LEU A 110 -33.46 4.82 12.76
C LEU A 110 -32.34 5.64 13.41
N ALA A 111 -32.44 5.92 14.72
CA ALA A 111 -31.41 6.64 15.46
C ALA A 111 -30.07 5.88 15.45
N THR A 112 -30.10 4.56 15.59
CA THR A 112 -28.90 3.72 15.54
C THR A 112 -28.25 3.77 14.15
N LEU A 113 -29.04 3.63 13.08
CA LEU A 113 -28.53 3.69 11.70
C LEU A 113 -27.93 5.07 11.38
N ALA A 114 -28.61 6.14 11.77
CA ALA A 114 -28.10 7.51 11.64
C ALA A 114 -26.80 7.69 12.45
N GLY A 115 -26.75 7.19 13.68
CA GLY A 115 -25.58 7.23 14.54
C GLY A 115 -24.36 6.53 13.93
N VAL A 116 -24.54 5.31 13.40
CA VAL A 116 -23.47 4.57 12.71
C VAL A 116 -22.95 5.34 11.50
N PHE A 117 -23.84 5.94 10.68
CA PHE A 117 -23.44 6.75 9.53
C PHE A 117 -22.66 8.01 9.90
N VAL A 118 -23.13 8.74 10.93
CA VAL A 118 -22.45 9.95 11.43
C VAL A 118 -21.08 9.59 12.02
N TYR A 119 -21.04 8.56 12.87
CA TYR A 119 -19.79 8.08 13.46
C TYR A 119 -18.79 7.62 12.40
N GLY A 120 -19.24 6.85 11.40
CA GLY A 120 -18.41 6.43 10.27
C GLY A 120 -17.81 7.60 9.50
N ARG A 121 -18.60 8.66 9.26
CA ARG A 121 -18.12 9.89 8.60
C ARG A 121 -17.05 10.60 9.43
N TRP A 122 -17.20 10.70 10.75
CA TRP A 122 -16.21 11.31 11.63
C TRP A 122 -14.93 10.50 11.74
N SER A 123 -15.04 9.17 11.87
CA SER A 123 -13.87 8.28 11.94
C SER A 123 -13.02 8.37 10.68
N LYS A 124 -13.65 8.37 9.49
CA LYS A 124 -12.95 8.48 8.21
C LYS A 124 -12.21 9.83 8.07
N GLN A 125 -12.81 10.91 8.52
CA GLN A 125 -12.16 12.24 8.49
C GLN A 125 -10.95 12.32 9.43
N ARG A 126 -11.03 11.72 10.62
CA ARG A 126 -9.91 11.66 11.58
C ARG A 126 -8.74 10.85 11.02
N GLU A 127 -9.01 9.68 10.45
CA GLU A 127 -7.97 8.85 9.81
C GLU A 127 -7.26 9.59 8.67
N LEU A 128 -8.01 10.32 7.85
CA LEU A 128 -7.45 11.14 6.76
C LEU A 128 -6.59 12.31 7.30
N ALA A 129 -7.03 12.95 8.39
CA ALA A 129 -6.26 14.01 9.04
C ALA A 129 -4.93 13.48 9.58
N GLU A 130 -4.94 12.36 10.30
CA GLU A 130 -3.72 11.74 10.82
C GLU A 130 -2.75 11.30 9.70
N LYS A 131 -3.28 10.74 8.60
CA LYS A 131 -2.44 10.37 7.44
C LYS A 131 -1.80 11.60 6.80
N ARG A 132 -2.52 12.72 6.69
CA ARG A 132 -1.98 13.97 6.15
C ARG A 132 -0.85 14.51 7.02
N GLU A 133 -1.04 14.55 8.34
CA GLU A 133 0.00 15.01 9.28
C GLU A 133 1.29 14.18 9.18
N ARG A 134 1.18 12.85 9.10
CA ARG A 134 2.34 11.96 8.93
C ARG A 134 3.10 12.19 7.63
N ILE A 135 2.42 12.63 6.57
CA ILE A 135 3.06 12.97 5.29
C ILE A 135 3.75 14.33 5.38
N THR A 136 3.17 15.30 6.08
CA THR A 136 3.75 16.65 6.21
C THR A 136 4.94 16.72 7.18
N GLN A 137 5.08 15.75 8.09
CA GLN A 137 6.20 15.67 9.04
C GLN A 137 7.43 14.87 8.53
N ARG A 138 7.42 14.37 7.29
CA ARG A 138 8.57 13.68 6.66
C ARG A 138 9.23 14.57 5.63
#